data_AF-A0A1W9WWB5-F1
#
_entry.id   AF-A0A1W9WWB5-F1
#
_cell.length_a   1.000
_cell.length_b   1.000
_cell.length_c   1.000
_cell.angle_alpha   90.00
_cell.angle_beta   90.00
_cell.angle_gamma   90.00
#
_symmetry.space_group_name_H-M   'P 1'
#
loop_
_entity.id
_entity.type
_entity.pdbx_description
1 polymer ?
#
loop_
_entity_poly.entity_id
_entity_poly.type
_entity_poly.pdbx_seq_one_letter_code
_entity_poly.pdbx_strand_id
1 'polypeptide(L)'
;MEPVQGYLEIMDKGFGFLRNIEENFKPRPENPYVPTSLIRKLNLREGSFIQGFGEKKGSSNLNLALIRVETINHLPFDEFTNIPMLQDQTSINPFERYNLAQGEEDITG
;
A
#
# COMPACT_ATOMS: atom_id res chain seq x y z
N MET A 1 -9.59 -0.50 18.90
CA MET A 1 -8.78 -0.70 17.68
C MET A 1 -9.74 -0.94 16.55
N GLU A 2 -9.59 -0.20 15.46
CA GLU A 2 -10.47 -0.28 14.29
C GLU A 2 -9.65 -0.77 13.08
N PRO A 3 -10.22 -1.61 12.21
CA PRO A 3 -9.52 -2.04 11.01
C PRO A 3 -9.29 -0.85 10.08
N VAL A 4 -8.09 -0.75 9.52
CA VAL A 4 -7.71 0.29 8.56
C VAL A 4 -6.99 -0.35 7.37
N GLN A 5 -7.19 0.22 6.19
CA GLN A 5 -6.49 -0.20 4.99
C GLN A 5 -6.27 0.95 4.01
N GLY A 6 -5.27 0.82 3.15
CA GLY A 6 -5.02 1.75 2.05
C GLY A 6 -3.57 1.71 1.57
N TYR A 7 -3.28 2.52 0.56
CA TYR A 7 -1.95 2.65 -0.02
C TYR A 7 -1.13 3.68 0.75
N LEU A 8 0.08 3.31 1.15
CA LEU A 8 0.98 4.18 1.89
C LEU A 8 1.52 5.30 1.01
N GLU A 9 1.21 6.55 1.36
CA GLU A 9 1.92 7.75 0.88
C GLU A 9 2.87 8.22 1.99
N ILE A 10 4.16 8.42 1.67
CA ILE A 10 5.16 8.86 2.63
C ILE A 10 5.43 10.36 2.40
N MET A 11 5.25 11.17 3.43
CA MET A 11 5.51 12.60 3.39
C MET A 11 7.00 12.91 3.61
N ASP A 12 7.45 14.11 3.23
CA ASP A 12 8.85 14.57 3.37
C ASP A 12 9.45 14.40 4.78
N LYS A 13 8.61 14.48 5.82
CA LYS A 13 9.02 14.32 7.22
C LYS A 13 9.12 12.84 7.67
N GLY A 14 8.89 11.89 6.76
CA GLY A 14 9.03 10.46 6.96
C GLY A 14 7.87 9.78 7.70
N PHE A 15 6.79 10.49 8.01
CA PHE A 15 5.51 9.86 8.37
C PHE A 15 4.65 9.69 7.13
N GLY A 16 3.58 8.92 7.20
CA GLY A 16 2.72 8.69 6.04
C GLY A 16 1.23 8.70 6.35
N PHE A 17 0.44 8.55 5.29
CA PHE A 17 -1.00 8.34 5.37
C PHE A 17 -1.42 7.17 4.48
N LEU A 18 -2.47 6.45 4.87
CA LEU A 18 -3.10 5.46 4.01
C LEU A 18 -4.16 6.12 3.12
N ARG A 19 -3.97 6.03 1.80
CA ARG A 19 -4.84 6.56 0.75
C ARG A 19 -5.77 5.49 0.20
N ASN A 20 -6.99 5.87 -0.16
CA ASN A 20 -7.97 4.97 -0.77
C ASN A 20 -8.01 5.16 -2.29
N ILE A 21 -8.01 4.05 -3.03
CA ILE A 21 -8.19 4.03 -4.49
C ILE A 21 -9.57 4.56 -4.90
N GLU A 22 -10.61 4.27 -4.11
CA GLU A 22 -12.00 4.75 -4.36
C GLU A 22 -12.10 6.28 -4.30
N GLU A 23 -11.19 6.92 -3.55
CA GLU A 23 -11.10 8.37 -3.44
C GLU A 23 -10.08 8.98 -4.41
N ASN A 24 -9.57 8.19 -5.36
CA ASN A 24 -8.49 8.57 -6.28
C ASN A 24 -7.23 9.06 -5.55
N PHE A 25 -6.90 8.42 -4.43
CA PHE A 25 -5.73 8.75 -3.59
C PHE A 25 -5.73 10.18 -3.03
N LYS A 26 -6.86 10.89 -3.06
CA LYS A 26 -6.94 12.27 -2.60
C LYS A 26 -6.71 12.36 -1.09
N PRO A 27 -5.99 13.39 -0.61
CA PRO A 27 -5.83 13.59 0.81
C PRO A 27 -7.15 13.89 1.52
N ARG A 28 -7.43 13.14 2.59
CA ARG A 28 -8.55 13.35 3.49
C ARG A 28 -8.09 13.50 4.94
N PRO A 29 -8.73 14.37 5.74
CA PRO A 29 -8.45 14.48 7.17
C PRO A 29 -8.64 13.17 7.95
N GLU A 30 -9.52 12.29 7.47
CA GLU A 30 -9.83 10.99 8.08
C GLU A 30 -8.83 9.89 7.70
N ASN A 31 -7.93 10.12 6.72
CA ASN A 31 -6.99 9.11 6.27
C ASN A 31 -6.10 8.64 7.43
N PRO A 32 -5.94 7.31 7.62
CA PRO A 32 -5.13 6.77 8.70
C PRO A 32 -3.70 7.29 8.66
N TYR A 33 -3.21 7.78 9.79
CA TYR A 33 -1.84 8.23 9.98
C TYR A 33 -0.92 7.03 10.21
N VAL A 34 0.25 7.04 9.56
CA VAL A 34 1.28 6.01 9.69
C VAL A 34 2.53 6.62 10.34
N PRO A 35 2.88 6.19 11.58
CA PRO A 35 4.04 6.72 12.28
C PRO A 35 5.36 6.39 11.58
N THR A 36 6.30 7.33 11.58
CA THR A 36 7.67 7.15 11.05
C THR A 36 8.39 5.95 11.66
N SER A 37 8.15 5.67 12.95
CA SER A 37 8.74 4.51 13.63
C SER A 37 8.29 3.19 13.01
N LEU A 38 7.02 3.09 12.60
CA LEU A 38 6.46 1.89 11.99
C LEU A 38 6.95 1.71 10.55
N ILE A 39 7.01 2.80 9.78
CA ILE A 39 7.58 2.82 8.42
C ILE A 39 9.02 2.30 8.44
N ARG A 40 9.86 2.84 9.34
CA ARG A 40 11.26 2.42 9.46
C ARG A 40 11.41 0.99 9.96
N LYS A 41 10.67 0.61 11.02
CA LYS A 41 10.79 -0.71 11.64
C LYS A 41 10.42 -1.85 10.68
N LEU A 42 9.35 -1.66 9.89
CA LEU A 42 8.85 -2.67 8.96
C LEU A 42 9.37 -2.48 7.53
N ASN A 43 10.29 -1.53 7.32
CA ASN A 43 10.82 -1.17 6.01
C ASN A 43 9.70 -0.96 4.96
N LEU A 44 8.63 -0.28 5.37
CA LEU A 44 7.46 -0.03 4.51
C LEU A 44 7.86 0.87 3.35
N ARG A 45 7.39 0.53 2.15
CA ARG A 45 7.71 1.24 0.92
C ARG A 45 6.52 2.10 0.50
N GLU A 46 6.80 3.26 -0.07
CA GLU A 46 5.77 4.08 -0.69
C GLU A 46 5.00 3.29 -1.74
N GLY A 47 3.68 3.49 -1.80
CA GLY A 47 2.77 2.74 -2.66
C GLY A 47 2.40 1.34 -2.14
N SER A 48 2.93 0.89 -1.00
CA SER A 48 2.51 -0.41 -0.43
C SER A 48 1.07 -0.36 0.05
N PHE A 49 0.26 -1.35 -0.33
CA PHE A 49 -1.08 -1.55 0.22
C PHE A 49 -0.99 -2.19 1.60
N ILE A 50 -1.46 -1.49 2.63
CA ILE A 50 -1.36 -1.92 4.02
C ILE A 50 -2.76 -2.28 4.51
N GLN A 51 -2.88 -3.40 5.22
CA GLN A 51 -4.07 -3.75 5.99
C GLN A 51 -3.65 -3.98 7.44
N GLY A 52 -4.41 -3.43 8.38
CA GLY A 52 -4.01 -3.46 9.78
C GLY A 52 -5.06 -2.89 10.73
N PHE A 53 -4.60 -2.47 11.90
CA PHE A 53 -5.43 -1.89 12.94
C PHE A 53 -4.90 -0.51 13.34
N GLY A 54 -5.82 0.44 13.45
CA GLY A 54 -5.58 1.79 13.93
C GLY A 54 -6.29 2.09 15.25
N GLU A 55 -5.84 3.15 15.92
CA GLU A 55 -6.45 3.68 17.14
C GLU A 55 -6.52 5.21 17.11
N LYS A 56 -7.50 5.81 17.79
CA LYS A 56 -7.53 7.26 17.98
C LYS A 56 -6.50 7.68 19.02
N LYS A 57 -5.53 8.51 18.63
CA LYS A 57 -4.54 9.10 19.54
C LYS A 57 -5.01 10.43 20.13
N GLY A 58 -6.16 10.43 20.80
CA GLY A 58 -6.75 11.62 21.44
C GLY A 58 -8.18 11.90 20.96
N SER A 59 -8.94 12.65 21.76
CA SER A 59 -10.37 12.92 21.52
C SER A 59 -10.62 13.88 20.35
N SER A 60 -9.64 14.72 19.99
CA SER A 60 -9.77 15.73 18.94
C SER A 60 -9.27 15.28 17.56
N ASN A 61 -8.61 14.13 17.46
CA ASN A 61 -8.01 13.68 16.22
C ASN A 61 -9.04 12.96 15.35
N LEU A 62 -9.19 13.43 14.11
CA LEU A 62 -10.16 12.88 13.16
C LEU A 62 -9.69 11.56 12.53
N ASN A 63 -8.38 11.34 12.48
CA ASN A 63 -7.77 10.15 11.91
C ASN A 63 -7.38 9.10 12.97
N LEU A 64 -7.30 7.86 12.51
CA LEU A 64 -6.73 6.75 13.26
C LEU A 64 -5.22 6.71 13.03
N ALA A 65 -4.43 6.45 14.07
CA ALA A 65 -3.02 6.13 13.94
C ALA A 65 -2.85 4.61 13.81
N LEU A 66 -2.15 4.16 12.76
CA LEU A 66 -1.80 2.76 12.57
C LEU A 66 -0.88 2.28 13.70
N ILE A 67 -1.27 1.17 14.34
CA ILE A 67 -0.51 0.56 15.44
C ILE A 67 -0.04 -0.85 15.13
N ARG A 68 -0.73 -1.56 14.24
CA ARG A 68 -0.44 -2.94 13.87
C ARG A 68 -0.70 -3.13 12.38
N VAL A 69 0.25 -3.75 11.69
CA VAL A 69 0.13 -4.18 10.28
C VAL A 69 -0.13 -5.68 10.29
N GLU A 70 -1.17 -6.12 9.58
CA GLU A 70 -1.45 -7.55 9.35
C GLU A 70 -0.81 -8.02 8.05
N THR A 71 -1.06 -7.29 6.96
CA THR A 71 -0.57 -7.65 5.62
C THR A 71 -0.05 -6.42 4.89
N ILE A 72 0.88 -6.67 3.98
CA ILE A 72 1.45 -5.68 3.06
C ILE A 72 1.36 -6.26 1.65
N ASN A 73 0.68 -5.56 0.73
CA ASN A 73 0.37 -6.05 -0.61
C ASN A 73 -0.29 -7.44 -0.61
N HIS A 74 -1.20 -7.66 0.34
CA HIS A 74 -1.88 -8.95 0.58
C HIS A 74 -0.96 -10.11 1.00
N LEU A 75 0.29 -9.82 1.36
CA LEU A 75 1.25 -10.80 1.84
C LEU A 75 1.50 -10.64 3.34
N PRO A 76 1.80 -11.73 4.07
CA PRO A 76 2.35 -11.65 5.42
C PRO A 76 3.68 -10.90 5.44
N PHE A 77 4.03 -10.32 6.59
CA PHE A 77 5.27 -9.56 6.76
C PHE A 77 6.53 -10.35 6.38
N ASP A 78 6.61 -11.63 6.78
CA ASP A 78 7.76 -12.49 6.52
C ASP A 78 8.00 -12.69 5.01
N GLU A 79 6.93 -12.77 4.21
CA GLU A 79 7.04 -12.88 2.75
C GLU A 79 7.41 -11.54 2.11
N PHE A 80 6.78 -10.45 2.56
CA PHE A 80 7.06 -9.10 2.04
C PHE A 80 8.53 -8.70 2.19
N THR A 81 9.17 -9.05 3.31
CA THR A 81 10.58 -8.70 3.56
C THR A 81 11.56 -9.34 2.57
N ASN A 82 11.18 -10.48 1.96
CA ASN A 82 12.00 -11.18 0.98
C ASN A 82 11.86 -10.61 -0.44
N ILE A 83 10.93 -9.67 -0.68
CA ILE A 83 10.71 -9.10 -2.02
C ILE A 83 11.79 -8.05 -2.32
N PRO A 84 12.61 -8.23 -3.36
CA PRO A 84 13.60 -7.23 -3.75
C PRO A 84 12.93 -5.92 -4.17
N MET A 85 13.66 -4.79 -4.11
CA MET A 85 13.11 -3.55 -4.65
C MET A 85 13.03 -3.65 -6.17
N LEU A 86 12.05 -2.97 -6.77
CA LEU A 86 11.90 -2.94 -8.23
C LEU A 86 13.18 -2.49 -8.94
N GLN A 87 13.93 -1.56 -8.33
CA GLN A 87 15.20 -1.04 -8.85
C GLN A 87 16.31 -2.09 -8.89
N ASP A 88 16.23 -3.13 -8.05
CA ASP A 88 17.21 -4.22 -7.99
C ASP A 88 16.82 -5.40 -8.91
N GLN A 89 15.62 -5.37 -9.50
CA GLN A 89 15.16 -6.43 -10.37
C GLN A 89 15.83 -6.35 -11.75
N THR A 90 16.18 -7.50 -12.29
CA THR A 90 16.74 -7.60 -13.64
C THR A 90 15.64 -7.36 -14.66
N SER A 91 15.83 -6.37 -15.52
CA SER A 91 14.95 -6.14 -16.67
C SER A 91 15.08 -7.29 -17.67
N ILE A 92 13.95 -7.84 -18.10
CA ILE A 92 13.88 -8.92 -19.07
C ILE A 92 12.89 -8.56 -20.17
N ASN A 93 13.05 -9.17 -21.34
CA ASN A 93 12.00 -9.14 -22.37
C ASN A 93 10.82 -10.01 -21.92
N PRO A 94 9.57 -9.64 -22.26
CA PRO A 94 8.41 -10.49 -22.03
C PRO A 94 8.60 -11.85 -22.69
N PHE A 95 8.38 -12.92 -21.94
CA PHE A 95 8.44 -14.30 -22.44
C PHE A 95 7.06 -14.96 -22.55
N GLU A 96 6.03 -14.28 -22.04
CA GLU A 96 4.63 -14.70 -22.10
C GLU A 96 3.82 -13.64 -22.83
N ARG A 97 2.94 -14.08 -23.75
CA ARG A 97 2.04 -13.21 -24.50
C ARG A 97 0.68 -13.17 -23.81
N TYR A 98 0.21 -11.97 -23.47
CA TYR A 98 -1.20 -11.76 -23.16
C TYR A 98 -2.04 -11.81 -24.45
N ASN A 99 -3.00 -12.72 -24.51
CA ASN A 99 -3.99 -12.79 -25.59
C ASN A 99 -5.16 -11.89 -25.21
N LEU A 100 -5.29 -10.76 -25.90
CA LEU A 100 -6.35 -9.79 -25.65
C LEU A 100 -7.64 -10.13 -26.40
N ALA A 101 -7.51 -10.77 -27.57
CA ALA A 101 -8.64 -11.19 -28.38
C ALA A 101 -9.63 -12.06 -27.59
N GLN A 102 -10.89 -11.65 -27.55
CA GLN A 102 -11.95 -12.35 -26.83
C GLN A 102 -12.64 -13.44 -27.67
N GLY A 103 -12.30 -13.55 -28.96
CA GLY A 103 -12.84 -14.55 -29.88
C GLY A 103 -12.23 -14.46 -31.28
N GLU A 104 -12.66 -15.35 -32.19
CA GLU A 104 -12.08 -15.46 -33.54
C GLU A 104 -12.31 -14.21 -34.42
N GLU A 105 -13.40 -13.48 -34.19
CA GLU A 105 -13.74 -12.26 -34.94
C GLU A 105 -13.24 -10.97 -34.28
N ASP A 106 -12.58 -11.06 -33.13
CA ASP A 106 -12.05 -9.91 -32.41
C ASP A 106 -10.75 -9.41 -33.04
N ILE A 107 -10.91 -8.54 -34.03
CA ILE A 107 -9.81 -7.89 -34.75
C ILE A 107 -9.22 -6.67 -34.02
N THR A 108 -9.88 -6.22 -32.95
CA THR A 108 -9.48 -5.04 -32.19
C THR A 108 -8.65 -5.38 -30.96
N GLY A 109 -8.84 -6.59 -30.43
CA GLY A 109 -8.31 -7.00 -29.12
C GLY A 109 -9.03 -6.35 -27.96
#